data_AF-A0A0D5C3S2-F1
#
_entry.id   AF-A0A0D5C3S2-F1
#
_cell.length_a   1.000
_cell.length_b   1.000
_cell.length_c   1.000
_cell.angle_alpha   90.00
_cell.angle_beta   90.00
_cell.angle_gamma   90.00
#
_symmetry.space_group_name_H-M   'P 1'
#
loop_
_entity.id
_entity.type
_entity.pdbx_description
1 polymer ?
#
loop_
_entity_poly.entity_id
_entity_poly.type
_entity_poly.pdbx_seq_one_letter_code
_entity_poly.pdbx_strand_id
1 'polypeptide(L)'
;MTKLRKHPMLDIHKIKNFDKLIPNSTLSNVMDNELRDVIRELDKRNVKISKQLKKYIIIRLVTIVESYLQNNIAWLVDDYDLNVERLFQGSEIPIPIKYFKEIQKKDFTKGKIIAANFNFQNSSEINKVFSNLLGLNFFDTLHDWIRFGIKNNIVPESEIHLIDNWDKFQEIFSLRNTLVHTLQTPHKIRKNADYFETLWDTTWHFINCAYNMSEDVMWYRKGKIKNKKAIEFFKTQTKKWNQNYSKS
;
A
#
# COMPACT_ATOMS: atom_id res chain seq x y z
N MET A 1 -15.15 -31.18 -13.44
CA MET A 1 -15.83 -29.87 -13.25
C MET A 1 -14.89 -28.92 -12.50
N THR A 2 -14.13 -28.11 -13.23
CA THR A 2 -13.24 -27.10 -12.67
C THR A 2 -14.08 -25.93 -12.14
N LYS A 3 -14.00 -25.65 -10.84
CA LYS A 3 -14.57 -24.44 -10.26
C LYS A 3 -13.89 -23.23 -10.93
N LEU A 4 -14.60 -22.55 -11.84
CA LEU A 4 -14.22 -21.23 -12.34
C LEU A 4 -14.00 -20.33 -11.12
N ARG A 5 -12.74 -19.98 -10.82
CA ARG A 5 -12.44 -18.90 -9.89
C ARG A 5 -13.15 -17.67 -10.45
N LYS A 6 -14.17 -17.16 -9.74
CA LYS A 6 -14.75 -15.86 -10.06
C LYS A 6 -13.65 -14.82 -9.85
N HIS A 7 -12.97 -14.45 -10.93
CA HIS A 7 -12.12 -13.27 -10.91
C HIS A 7 -13.03 -12.07 -10.59
N PRO A 8 -12.67 -11.22 -9.62
CA PRO A 8 -13.43 -10.02 -9.35
C PRO A 8 -13.57 -9.22 -10.65
N MET A 9 -14.79 -8.83 -10.98
CA MET A 9 -15.07 -8.04 -12.18
C MET A 9 -14.41 -6.67 -12.02
N LEU A 10 -13.84 -6.11 -13.10
CA LEU A 10 -13.19 -4.80 -13.03
C LEU A 10 -14.16 -3.76 -12.47
N ASP A 11 -13.79 -3.16 -11.33
CA ASP A 11 -14.59 -2.13 -10.70
C ASP A 11 -14.28 -0.77 -11.33
N ILE A 12 -15.02 -0.45 -12.40
CA ILE A 12 -14.89 0.83 -13.11
C ILE A 12 -15.22 2.03 -12.20
N HIS A 13 -16.00 1.85 -11.11
CA HIS A 13 -16.21 2.93 -10.15
C HIS A 13 -14.94 3.23 -9.37
N LYS A 14 -14.11 2.22 -9.05
CA LYS A 14 -12.76 2.46 -8.53
C LYS A 14 -11.96 3.28 -9.52
N ILE A 15 -11.91 2.89 -10.80
CA ILE A 15 -11.15 3.61 -11.85
C ILE A 15 -11.59 5.06 -12.02
N LYS A 16 -12.91 5.34 -12.06
CA LYS A 16 -13.41 6.71 -12.14
C LYS A 16 -13.07 7.54 -10.91
N ASN A 17 -12.92 6.90 -9.76
CA ASN A 17 -12.44 7.55 -8.55
C ASN A 17 -10.91 7.72 -8.56
N PHE A 18 -10.16 7.19 -9.55
CA PHE A 18 -8.73 7.53 -9.72
C PHE A 18 -8.51 9.00 -10.03
N ASP A 19 -9.42 9.65 -10.75
CA ASP A 19 -9.33 11.10 -11.02
C ASP A 19 -9.68 11.93 -9.77
N LYS A 20 -10.27 11.30 -8.75
CA LYS A 20 -10.47 11.83 -7.40
C LYS A 20 -9.44 11.28 -6.42
N LEU A 21 -8.47 10.47 -6.86
CA LEU A 21 -7.48 9.94 -5.95
C LEU A 21 -6.69 11.10 -5.40
N ILE A 22 -6.64 11.09 -4.08
CA ILE A 22 -6.08 12.10 -3.25
C ILE A 22 -4.60 12.23 -3.67
N PRO A 23 -4.17 13.36 -4.26
CA PRO A 23 -2.75 13.60 -4.53
C PRO A 23 -1.94 13.32 -3.27
N ASN A 24 -0.67 12.90 -3.38
CA ASN A 24 0.15 12.61 -2.19
C ASN A 24 0.16 13.79 -1.19
N SER A 25 0.11 15.04 -1.68
CA SER A 25 -0.06 16.25 -0.87
C SER A 25 -1.39 16.30 -0.11
N THR A 26 -2.47 15.80 -0.69
CA THR A 26 -3.78 15.73 -0.05
C THR A 26 -3.86 14.54 0.91
N LEU A 27 -3.11 13.45 0.69
CA LEU A 27 -2.99 12.32 1.62
C LEU A 27 -2.25 12.76 2.88
N SER A 28 -1.18 13.53 2.74
CA SER A 28 -0.50 14.21 3.86
C SER A 28 -1.48 15.07 4.63
N ASN A 29 -2.27 15.91 3.95
CA ASN A 29 -3.26 16.76 4.62
C ASN A 29 -4.32 15.96 5.40
N VAL A 30 -4.78 14.83 4.88
CA VAL A 30 -5.72 13.94 5.60
C VAL A 30 -5.05 13.29 6.80
N MET A 31 -3.82 12.81 6.65
CA MET A 31 -3.06 12.22 7.76
C MET A 31 -2.84 13.25 8.87
N ASP A 32 -2.32 14.43 8.52
CA ASP A 32 -1.90 15.44 9.49
C ASP A 32 -3.06 16.24 10.09
N ASN A 33 -4.05 16.64 9.28
CA ASN A 33 -5.11 17.56 9.74
C ASN A 33 -6.41 16.84 10.10
N GLU A 34 -6.73 15.71 9.46
CA GLU A 34 -7.99 15.01 9.72
C GLU A 34 -7.81 13.97 10.83
N LEU A 35 -6.89 13.02 10.64
CA LEU A 35 -6.77 11.88 11.55
C LEU A 35 -6.11 12.24 12.88
N ARG A 36 -5.05 13.04 12.85
CA ARG A 36 -4.31 13.40 14.06
C ARG A 36 -5.16 14.20 15.05
N ASP A 37 -5.98 15.13 14.54
CA ASP A 37 -6.89 15.90 15.37
C ASP A 37 -8.01 15.02 15.95
N VAL A 38 -8.54 14.07 15.17
CA VAL A 38 -9.49 13.08 15.68
C VAL A 38 -8.86 12.22 16.78
N ILE A 39 -7.60 11.81 16.64
CA ILE A 39 -6.87 11.04 17.65
C ILE A 39 -6.71 11.84 18.95
N ARG A 40 -6.29 13.10 18.87
CA ARG A 40 -6.14 14.00 20.04
C ARG A 40 -7.42 14.24 20.81
N GLU A 41 -8.57 14.12 20.14
CA GLU A 41 -9.88 14.30 20.74
C GLU A 41 -10.46 13.00 21.34
N LEU A 42 -9.88 11.83 21.06
CA LEU A 42 -10.44 10.53 21.46
C LEU A 42 -10.75 10.42 22.96
N ASP A 43 -9.83 10.88 23.79
CA ASP A 43 -9.92 10.72 25.25
C ASP A 43 -10.71 11.87 25.92
N LYS A 44 -11.07 12.91 25.15
CA LYS A 44 -11.86 14.06 25.63
C LYS A 44 -13.37 13.87 25.44
N ARG A 45 -13.79 12.86 24.68
CA ARG A 45 -15.20 12.60 24.32
C ARG A 45 -15.78 11.50 25.19
N ASN A 46 -17.12 11.41 25.21
CA ASN A 46 -17.79 10.31 25.90
C ASN A 46 -17.51 8.96 25.22
N VAL A 47 -17.64 7.88 26.00
CA VAL A 47 -17.30 6.50 25.59
C VAL A 47 -17.95 6.08 24.27
N LYS A 48 -19.20 6.48 24.01
CA LYS A 48 -19.92 6.12 22.78
C LYS A 48 -19.32 6.80 21.56
N ILE A 49 -19.02 8.11 21.66
CA ILE A 49 -18.40 8.89 20.59
C ILE A 49 -16.98 8.40 20.34
N SER A 50 -16.15 8.26 21.38
CA SER A 50 -14.78 7.76 21.24
C SER A 50 -14.74 6.39 20.57
N LYS A 51 -15.67 5.49 20.90
CA LYS A 51 -15.77 4.18 20.24
C LYS A 51 -16.02 4.28 18.73
N GLN A 52 -16.84 5.22 18.26
CA GLN A 52 -17.08 5.41 16.83
C GLN A 52 -15.89 6.07 16.14
N LEU A 53 -15.26 7.05 16.76
CA LEU A 53 -14.05 7.70 16.24
C LEU A 53 -12.91 6.69 16.08
N LYS A 54 -12.72 5.78 17.03
CA LYS A 54 -11.70 4.72 16.92
C LYS A 54 -11.95 3.78 15.75
N LYS A 55 -13.21 3.43 15.46
CA LYS A 55 -13.57 2.65 14.25
C LYS A 55 -13.28 3.44 12.98
N TYR A 56 -13.67 4.72 12.98
CA TYR A 56 -13.42 5.64 11.90
C TYR A 56 -11.93 5.71 11.55
N ILE A 57 -11.05 5.92 12.54
CA ILE A 57 -9.60 5.97 12.35
C ILE A 57 -9.09 4.70 11.68
N ILE A 58 -9.45 3.50 12.18
CA ILE A 58 -8.97 2.23 11.61
C ILE A 58 -9.40 2.07 10.14
N ILE A 59 -10.66 2.35 9.84
CA ILE A 59 -11.19 2.25 8.47
C ILE A 59 -10.45 3.25 7.58
N ARG A 60 -10.29 4.49 8.05
CA ARG A 60 -9.67 5.57 7.31
C ARG A 60 -8.19 5.31 7.04
N LEU A 61 -7.42 4.79 7.99
CA LEU A 61 -6.02 4.39 7.79
C LEU A 61 -5.87 3.35 6.68
N VAL A 62 -6.70 2.29 6.69
CA VAL A 62 -6.67 1.27 5.62
C VAL A 62 -7.08 1.87 4.27
N THR A 63 -8.08 2.74 4.24
CA THR A 63 -8.49 3.44 3.00
C THR A 63 -7.40 4.34 2.44
N ILE A 64 -6.64 5.02 3.32
CA ILE A 64 -5.49 5.86 2.93
C ILE A 64 -4.41 4.99 2.31
N VAL A 65 -4.05 3.87 2.95
CA VAL A 65 -3.07 2.92 2.41
C VAL A 65 -3.53 2.35 1.07
N GLU A 66 -4.78 1.93 0.96
CA GLU A 66 -5.34 1.41 -0.31
C GLU A 66 -5.25 2.46 -1.43
N SER A 67 -5.67 3.70 -1.15
CA SER A 67 -5.65 4.80 -2.13
C SER A 67 -4.22 5.12 -2.58
N TYR A 68 -3.30 5.18 -1.61
CA TYR A 68 -1.88 5.41 -1.88
C TYR A 68 -1.28 4.31 -2.75
N LEU A 69 -1.50 3.04 -2.42
CA LEU A 69 -0.93 1.91 -3.17
C LEU A 69 -1.52 1.83 -4.58
N GLN A 70 -2.80 2.17 -4.76
CA GLN A 70 -3.42 2.29 -6.08
C GLN A 70 -2.73 3.36 -6.94
N ASN A 71 -2.48 4.54 -6.37
CA ASN A 71 -1.73 5.61 -7.04
C ASN A 71 -0.32 5.17 -7.41
N ASN A 72 0.38 4.55 -6.47
CA ASN A 72 1.76 4.11 -6.67
C ASN A 72 1.85 3.05 -7.79
N ILE A 73 0.92 2.10 -7.85
CA ILE A 73 0.89 1.13 -8.96
C ILE A 73 0.60 1.80 -10.29
N ALA A 74 -0.36 2.73 -10.32
CA ALA A 74 -0.67 3.43 -11.56
C ALA A 74 0.58 4.16 -12.08
N TRP A 75 1.25 4.92 -11.21
CA TRP A 75 2.51 5.57 -11.50
C TRP A 75 3.62 4.60 -11.93
N LEU A 76 3.85 3.52 -11.19
CA LEU A 76 4.87 2.53 -11.52
C LEU A 76 4.64 1.93 -12.90
N VAL A 77 3.40 1.55 -13.23
CA VAL A 77 3.08 0.91 -14.50
C VAL A 77 3.17 1.90 -15.65
N ASP A 78 2.59 3.09 -15.50
CA ASP A 78 2.46 4.06 -16.59
C ASP A 78 3.79 4.80 -16.86
N ASP A 79 4.53 5.24 -15.82
CA ASP A 79 5.75 6.05 -15.99
C ASP A 79 7.01 5.19 -16.29
N TYR A 80 6.96 3.90 -15.97
CA TYR A 80 8.05 2.96 -16.25
C TYR A 80 7.70 1.95 -17.35
N ASP A 81 6.54 2.09 -17.99
CA ASP A 81 6.05 1.23 -19.07
C ASP A 81 6.23 -0.27 -18.74
N LEU A 82 5.77 -0.66 -17.54
CA LEU A 82 5.97 -2.02 -17.06
C LEU A 82 5.14 -3.00 -17.89
N ASN A 83 5.78 -4.08 -18.35
CA ASN A 83 5.10 -5.18 -19.04
C ASN A 83 4.30 -6.03 -18.04
N VAL A 84 3.09 -5.55 -17.71
CA VAL A 84 2.19 -6.19 -16.74
C VAL A 84 1.77 -7.61 -17.14
N GLU A 85 1.67 -7.91 -18.44
CA GLU A 85 1.34 -9.26 -18.93
C GLU A 85 2.39 -10.28 -18.51
N ARG A 86 3.67 -9.89 -18.58
CA ARG A 86 4.79 -10.73 -18.12
C ARG A 86 4.82 -10.85 -16.60
N LEU A 87 4.40 -9.81 -15.86
CA LEU A 87 4.46 -9.79 -14.40
C LEU A 87 3.28 -10.54 -13.74
N PHE A 88 2.16 -10.69 -14.46
CA PHE A 88 0.95 -11.35 -14.00
C PHE A 88 0.48 -12.42 -14.99
N GLN A 89 1.41 -13.27 -15.47
CA GLN A 89 1.11 -14.30 -16.47
C GLN A 89 -0.11 -15.16 -16.10
N GLY A 90 -1.00 -15.37 -17.08
CA GLY A 90 -2.23 -16.15 -16.91
C GLY A 90 -3.34 -15.45 -16.12
N SER A 91 -3.16 -14.17 -15.75
CA SER A 91 -4.21 -13.38 -15.11
C SER A 91 -5.07 -12.69 -16.16
N GLU A 92 -6.39 -12.79 -16.00
CA GLU A 92 -7.36 -12.07 -16.82
C GLU A 92 -8.05 -10.98 -16.00
N ILE A 93 -8.28 -9.83 -16.63
CA ILE A 93 -9.04 -8.72 -16.07
C ILE A 93 -10.37 -8.62 -16.85
N PRO A 94 -11.46 -9.20 -16.33
CA PRO A 94 -12.74 -9.17 -17.02
C PRO A 94 -13.33 -7.76 -16.99
N ILE A 95 -13.55 -7.20 -18.19
CA ILE A 95 -14.10 -5.86 -18.39
C ILE A 95 -15.55 -5.94 -18.88
N PRO A 96 -16.51 -5.32 -18.19
CA PRO A 96 -17.90 -5.28 -18.65
C PRO A 96 -18.03 -4.45 -19.94
N ILE A 97 -18.73 -5.00 -20.95
CA ILE A 97 -18.93 -4.38 -22.28
C ILE A 97 -19.47 -2.94 -22.18
N LYS A 98 -20.37 -2.68 -21.22
CA LYS A 98 -20.96 -1.33 -21.01
C LYS A 98 -19.93 -0.23 -20.74
N TYR A 99 -18.70 -0.58 -20.35
CA TYR A 99 -17.64 0.36 -20.02
C TYR A 99 -16.57 0.51 -21.13
N PHE A 100 -16.72 -0.15 -22.28
CA PHE A 100 -15.75 -0.06 -23.38
C PHE A 100 -15.54 1.37 -23.88
N LYS A 101 -16.61 2.16 -23.98
CA LYS A 101 -16.52 3.59 -24.36
C LYS A 101 -15.76 4.44 -23.35
N GLU A 102 -15.76 4.03 -22.08
CA GLU A 102 -15.09 4.78 -21.01
C GLU A 102 -13.59 4.46 -20.95
N ILE A 103 -13.23 3.20 -21.21
CA ILE A 103 -11.84 2.75 -21.26
C ILE A 103 -11.06 3.39 -22.42
N GLN A 104 -11.77 3.77 -23.49
CA GLN A 104 -11.17 4.51 -24.60
C GLN A 104 -10.84 5.98 -24.25
N LYS A 105 -11.23 6.49 -23.08
CA LYS A 105 -10.90 7.85 -22.64
C LYS A 105 -9.45 7.91 -22.14
N LYS A 106 -8.79 9.04 -22.36
CA LYS A 106 -7.39 9.27 -21.98
C LYS A 106 -7.10 9.07 -20.49
N ASP A 107 -8.10 9.21 -19.62
CA ASP A 107 -7.93 9.09 -18.18
C ASP A 107 -7.93 7.63 -17.68
N PHE A 108 -8.21 6.65 -18.54
CA PHE A 108 -8.19 5.21 -18.24
C PHE A 108 -6.85 4.58 -18.67
N THR A 109 -5.79 4.82 -17.89
CA THR A 109 -4.45 4.28 -18.17
C THR A 109 -4.32 2.81 -17.80
N LYS A 110 -3.28 2.15 -18.32
CA LYS A 110 -2.97 0.74 -18.04
C LYS A 110 -2.76 0.53 -16.53
N GLY A 111 -2.01 1.43 -15.90
CA GLY A 111 -1.75 1.42 -14.47
C GLY A 111 -3.02 1.53 -13.62
N LYS A 112 -3.95 2.43 -13.96
CA LYS A 112 -5.23 2.56 -13.24
C LYS A 112 -6.11 1.30 -13.36
N ILE A 113 -6.17 0.70 -14.55
CA ILE A 113 -6.92 -0.55 -14.78
C ILE A 113 -6.35 -1.68 -13.91
N ILE A 114 -5.03 -1.80 -13.88
CA ILE A 114 -4.32 -2.84 -13.11
C ILE A 114 -4.52 -2.61 -11.61
N ALA A 115 -4.32 -1.38 -11.13
CA ALA A 115 -4.46 -1.02 -9.73
C ALA A 115 -5.89 -1.26 -9.19
N ALA A 116 -6.93 -1.00 -10.00
CA ALA A 116 -8.32 -1.22 -9.59
C ALA A 116 -8.69 -2.71 -9.42
N ASN A 117 -7.90 -3.64 -9.98
CA ASN A 117 -8.19 -5.06 -9.96
C ASN A 117 -7.66 -5.79 -8.70
N PHE A 118 -6.87 -5.12 -7.88
CA PHE A 118 -6.28 -5.68 -6.67
C PHE A 118 -6.95 -5.14 -5.40
N ASN A 119 -6.95 -5.94 -4.35
CA ASN A 119 -7.46 -5.60 -3.03
C ASN A 119 -6.33 -5.26 -2.07
N PHE A 120 -6.04 -3.95 -1.94
CA PHE A 120 -5.02 -3.46 -1.01
C PHE A 120 -5.51 -3.30 0.43
N GLN A 121 -6.66 -3.89 0.78
CA GLN A 121 -7.10 -4.05 2.17
C GLN A 121 -6.55 -5.35 2.79
N ASN A 122 -5.75 -6.11 2.03
CA ASN A 122 -5.08 -7.32 2.47
C ASN A 122 -3.57 -7.17 2.31
N SER A 123 -2.82 -7.25 3.41
CA SER A 123 -1.36 -7.06 3.40
C SER A 123 -0.60 -8.13 2.63
N SER A 124 -1.10 -9.38 2.58
CA SER A 124 -0.50 -10.44 1.76
C SER A 124 -0.65 -10.12 0.26
N GLU A 125 -1.79 -9.57 -0.14
CA GLU A 125 -2.03 -9.15 -1.52
C GLU A 125 -1.16 -7.95 -1.89
N ILE A 126 -1.01 -6.96 -0.98
CA ILE A 126 -0.06 -5.86 -1.13
C ILE A 126 1.35 -6.41 -1.40
N ASN A 127 1.85 -7.30 -0.53
CA ASN A 127 3.19 -7.85 -0.68
C ASN A 127 3.35 -8.56 -2.03
N LYS A 128 2.39 -9.39 -2.41
CA LYS A 128 2.42 -10.14 -3.68
C LYS A 128 2.47 -9.22 -4.90
N VAL A 129 1.58 -8.23 -4.97
CA VAL A 129 1.46 -7.33 -6.12
C VAL A 129 2.73 -6.50 -6.29
N PHE A 130 3.19 -5.85 -5.22
CA PHE A 130 4.41 -5.05 -5.28
C PHE A 130 5.65 -5.90 -5.50
N SER A 131 5.69 -7.12 -4.95
CA SER A 131 6.81 -8.03 -5.19
C SER A 131 6.96 -8.37 -6.68
N ASN A 132 5.84 -8.62 -7.36
CA ASN A 132 5.84 -8.87 -8.80
C ASN A 132 6.26 -7.61 -9.59
N LEU A 133 5.69 -6.45 -9.28
CA LEU A 133 6.03 -5.18 -9.98
C LEU A 133 7.51 -4.83 -9.84
N LEU A 134 8.05 -4.97 -8.62
CA LEU A 134 9.41 -4.57 -8.27
C LEU A 134 10.44 -5.70 -8.46
N GLY A 135 10.00 -6.95 -8.70
CA GLY A 135 10.87 -8.11 -8.91
C GLY A 135 11.76 -8.41 -7.69
N LEU A 136 11.19 -8.29 -6.50
CA LEU A 136 11.83 -8.48 -5.20
C LEU A 136 10.78 -8.85 -4.16
N ASN A 137 11.14 -9.40 -2.99
CA ASN A 137 10.15 -9.55 -1.91
C ASN A 137 9.90 -8.18 -1.27
N PHE A 138 8.72 -7.60 -1.49
CA PHE A 138 8.44 -6.20 -1.18
C PHE A 138 8.60 -5.86 0.31
N PHE A 139 7.93 -6.58 1.21
CA PHE A 139 8.02 -6.29 2.64
C PHE A 139 9.40 -6.59 3.23
N ASP A 140 10.02 -7.71 2.84
CA ASP A 140 11.38 -8.03 3.30
C ASP A 140 12.37 -6.96 2.83
N THR A 141 12.25 -6.55 1.56
CA THR A 141 13.14 -5.52 1.00
C THR A 141 12.88 -4.16 1.62
N LEU A 142 11.63 -3.80 1.91
CA LEU A 142 11.28 -2.55 2.60
C LEU A 142 11.95 -2.48 3.97
N HIS A 143 11.85 -3.57 4.72
CA HIS A 143 12.44 -3.68 6.04
C HIS A 143 13.97 -3.61 6.01
N ASP A 144 14.60 -4.29 5.05
CA ASP A 144 16.04 -4.22 4.81
C ASP A 144 16.48 -2.83 4.29
N TRP A 145 15.69 -2.20 3.44
CA TRP A 145 15.98 -0.90 2.81
C TRP A 145 15.95 0.22 3.84
N ILE A 146 15.01 0.20 4.81
CA ILE A 146 14.97 1.19 5.89
C ILE A 146 16.26 1.11 6.73
N ARG A 147 16.63 -0.10 7.19
CA ARG A 147 17.87 -0.27 7.98
C ARG A 147 19.13 0.12 7.20
N PHE A 148 19.20 -0.29 5.94
CA PHE A 148 20.27 0.10 5.03
C PHE A 148 20.31 1.63 4.84
N GLY A 149 19.15 2.24 4.62
CA GLY A 149 18.98 3.65 4.34
C GLY A 149 19.41 4.51 5.53
N ILE A 150 18.97 4.17 6.74
CA ILE A 150 19.37 4.84 7.98
C ILE A 150 20.89 4.74 8.16
N LYS A 151 21.46 3.53 8.05
CA LYS A 151 22.91 3.31 8.20
C LYS A 151 23.75 4.12 7.20
N ASN A 152 23.19 4.48 6.05
CA ASN A 152 23.89 5.22 5.00
C ASN A 152 23.36 6.65 4.81
N ASN A 153 22.57 7.19 5.75
CA ASN A 153 21.98 8.53 5.71
C ASN A 153 21.16 8.84 4.44
N ILE A 154 20.48 7.81 3.89
CA ILE A 154 19.54 7.93 2.75
C ILE A 154 18.12 8.18 3.28
N VAL A 155 17.81 7.59 4.44
CA VAL A 155 16.50 7.58 5.06
C VAL A 155 16.62 8.18 6.47
N PRO A 156 15.68 9.04 6.91
CA PRO A 156 15.68 9.57 8.27
C PRO A 156 15.65 8.47 9.33
N GLU A 157 16.32 8.69 10.46
CA GLU A 157 16.32 7.73 11.58
C GLU A 157 14.92 7.45 12.13
N SER A 158 14.00 8.43 12.05
CA SER A 158 12.60 8.28 12.44
C SER A 158 11.87 7.15 11.72
N GLU A 159 12.29 6.77 10.51
CA GLU A 159 11.64 5.68 9.75
C GLU A 159 11.86 4.30 10.40
N ILE A 160 12.79 4.18 11.37
CA ILE A 160 12.93 2.96 12.19
C ILE A 160 11.65 2.63 12.95
N HIS A 161 10.80 3.64 13.21
CA HIS A 161 9.55 3.46 13.93
C HIS A 161 8.59 2.49 13.22
N LEU A 162 8.60 2.44 11.88
CA LEU A 162 7.83 1.44 11.12
C LEU A 162 8.32 0.02 11.39
N ILE A 163 9.65 -0.15 11.51
CA ILE A 163 10.29 -1.45 11.73
C ILE A 163 9.95 -1.95 13.14
N ASP A 164 10.15 -1.08 14.13
CA ASP A 164 9.93 -1.40 15.54
C ASP A 164 8.45 -1.69 15.84
N ASN A 165 7.55 -1.14 15.01
CA ASN A 165 6.11 -1.31 15.14
C ASN A 165 5.47 -1.99 13.92
N TRP A 166 6.20 -2.87 13.23
CA TRP A 166 5.69 -3.53 12.02
C TRP A 166 4.39 -4.31 12.27
N ASP A 167 4.28 -4.95 13.44
CA ASP A 167 3.07 -5.65 13.85
C ASP A 167 1.86 -4.71 13.97
N LYS A 168 2.07 -3.44 14.31
CA LYS A 168 1.02 -2.41 14.37
C LYS A 168 0.53 -2.02 12.99
N PHE A 169 1.45 -1.88 12.04
CA PHE A 169 1.09 -1.70 10.65
C PHE A 169 0.27 -2.89 10.11
N GLN A 170 0.66 -4.13 10.40
CA GLN A 170 -0.13 -5.31 10.00
C GLN A 170 -1.49 -5.37 10.73
N GLU A 171 -1.52 -4.94 11.99
CA GLU A 171 -2.70 -4.97 12.85
C GLU A 171 -3.86 -4.13 12.28
N ILE A 172 -3.61 -3.01 11.59
CA ILE A 172 -4.70 -2.17 11.03
C ILE A 172 -5.59 -2.94 10.06
N PHE A 173 -5.01 -3.81 9.23
CA PHE A 173 -5.77 -4.63 8.28
C PHE A 173 -6.62 -5.67 9.00
N SER A 174 -6.06 -6.31 10.03
CA SER A 174 -6.79 -7.28 10.85
C SER A 174 -7.96 -6.65 11.60
N LEU A 175 -7.76 -5.43 12.13
CA LEU A 175 -8.79 -4.67 12.83
C LEU A 175 -9.89 -4.22 11.88
N ARG A 176 -9.55 -3.71 10.71
CA ARG A 176 -10.52 -3.32 9.68
C ARG A 176 -11.35 -4.52 9.23
N ASN A 177 -10.70 -5.65 8.95
CA ASN A 177 -11.40 -6.88 8.58
C ASN A 177 -12.40 -7.30 9.67
N THR A 178 -11.97 -7.28 10.93
CA THR A 178 -12.85 -7.58 12.06
C THR A 178 -14.01 -6.58 12.16
N LEU A 179 -13.76 -5.29 11.97
CA LEU A 179 -14.79 -4.24 12.05
C LEU A 179 -15.86 -4.34 10.95
N VAL A 180 -15.47 -4.73 9.74
CA VAL A 180 -16.39 -4.84 8.61
C VAL A 180 -17.18 -6.14 8.65
N HIS A 181 -16.58 -7.23 9.14
CA HIS A 181 -17.21 -8.56 9.12
C HIS A 181 -17.84 -8.98 10.44
N THR A 182 -17.48 -8.33 11.56
CA THR A 182 -18.10 -8.60 12.87
C THR A 182 -18.80 -7.34 13.37
N LEU A 183 -20.07 -7.45 13.74
CA LEU A 183 -20.81 -6.37 14.41
C LEU A 183 -20.24 -6.05 15.82
N GLN A 184 -19.24 -6.81 16.25
CA GLN A 184 -18.57 -6.66 17.53
C GLN A 184 -17.41 -5.66 17.43
N THR A 185 -17.17 -4.95 18.53
CA THR A 185 -16.04 -4.04 18.62
C THR A 185 -14.87 -4.79 19.24
N PRO A 186 -13.77 -5.04 18.50
CA PRO A 186 -12.62 -5.75 19.04
C PRO A 186 -12.15 -5.14 20.36
N HIS A 187 -11.74 -5.98 21.32
CA HIS A 187 -11.20 -5.51 22.62
C HIS A 187 -10.07 -4.50 22.45
N LYS A 188 -9.28 -4.63 21.37
CA LYS A 188 -8.18 -3.72 21.03
C LYS A 188 -8.61 -2.29 20.68
N ILE A 189 -9.89 -2.07 20.34
CA ILE A 189 -10.46 -0.72 20.13
C ILE A 189 -10.74 -0.01 21.47
N ARG A 190 -10.57 -0.68 22.61
CA ARG A 190 -10.67 -0.06 23.93
C ARG A 190 -9.40 0.69 24.36
N LYS A 191 -8.32 0.63 23.58
CA LYS A 191 -7.05 1.31 23.87
C LYS A 191 -7.17 2.85 23.80
N ASN A 192 -6.25 3.56 24.44
CA ASN A 192 -6.19 5.02 24.55
C ASN A 192 -5.70 5.70 23.26
N ALA A 193 -5.64 7.04 23.24
CA ALA A 193 -5.18 7.81 22.09
C ALA A 193 -3.77 7.42 21.61
N ASP A 194 -2.82 7.17 22.52
CA ASP A 194 -1.43 6.82 22.17
C ASP A 194 -1.34 5.61 21.24
N TYR A 195 -2.17 4.59 21.48
CA TYR A 195 -2.23 3.43 20.60
C TYR A 195 -2.63 3.80 19.17
N PHE A 196 -3.60 4.70 19.01
CA PHE A 196 -4.04 5.15 17.68
C PHE A 196 -3.03 6.09 17.02
N GLU A 197 -2.29 6.88 17.81
CA GLU A 197 -1.16 7.66 17.31
C GLU A 197 -0.08 6.71 16.75
N THR A 198 0.24 5.60 17.43
CA THR A 198 1.16 4.59 16.89
C THR A 198 0.65 3.98 15.58
N LEU A 199 -0.64 3.64 15.47
CA LEU A 199 -1.21 3.11 14.21
C LEU A 199 -1.11 4.14 13.08
N TRP A 200 -1.40 5.41 13.39
CA TRP A 200 -1.30 6.51 12.44
C TRP A 200 0.14 6.72 11.97
N ASP A 201 1.07 6.82 12.90
CA ASP A 201 2.47 7.12 12.62
C ASP A 201 3.14 5.99 11.83
N THR A 202 2.90 4.73 12.20
CA THR A 202 3.37 3.58 11.42
C THR A 202 2.78 3.53 10.01
N THR A 203 1.52 3.93 9.84
CA THR A 203 0.89 4.02 8.51
C THR A 203 1.57 5.10 7.66
N TRP A 204 1.90 6.24 8.26
CA TRP A 204 2.60 7.33 7.59
C TRP A 204 4.00 6.92 7.14
N HIS A 205 4.79 6.35 8.04
CA HIS A 205 6.13 5.86 7.72
C HIS A 205 6.11 4.76 6.64
N PHE A 206 5.11 3.86 6.67
CA PHE A 206 4.92 2.87 5.60
C PHE A 206 4.75 3.54 4.23
N ILE A 207 3.88 4.54 4.12
CA ILE A 207 3.62 5.24 2.86
C ILE A 207 4.91 5.87 2.31
N ASN A 208 5.63 6.60 3.15
CA ASN A 208 6.87 7.28 2.76
C ASN A 208 7.96 6.29 2.34
N CYS A 209 8.22 5.28 3.16
CA CYS A 209 9.25 4.30 2.88
C CYS A 209 8.91 3.43 1.65
N ALA A 210 7.64 3.04 1.49
CA ALA A 210 7.19 2.31 0.31
C ALA A 210 7.36 3.12 -0.98
N TYR A 211 7.13 4.45 -0.91
CA TYR A 211 7.31 5.34 -2.06
C TYR A 211 8.79 5.39 -2.46
N ASN A 212 9.62 5.82 -1.51
CA ASN A 212 11.05 6.04 -1.72
C ASN A 212 11.75 4.75 -2.19
N MET A 213 11.44 3.61 -1.55
CA MET A 213 12.01 2.34 -1.97
C MET A 213 11.55 1.96 -3.39
N SER A 214 10.27 2.12 -3.73
CA SER A 214 9.77 1.76 -5.06
C SER A 214 10.44 2.61 -6.15
N GLU A 215 10.62 3.91 -5.89
CA GLU A 215 11.33 4.83 -6.77
C GLU A 215 12.81 4.44 -6.93
N ASP A 216 13.50 4.17 -5.82
CA ASP A 216 14.90 3.73 -5.84
C ASP A 216 15.06 2.44 -6.66
N VAL A 217 14.17 1.46 -6.50
CA VAL A 217 14.21 0.21 -7.28
C VAL A 217 14.06 0.50 -8.77
N MET A 218 13.16 1.41 -9.14
CA MET A 218 13.00 1.78 -10.54
C MET A 218 14.21 2.54 -11.10
N TRP A 219 14.79 3.45 -10.32
CA TRP A 219 16.03 4.14 -10.70
C TRP A 219 17.20 3.18 -10.83
N TYR A 220 17.30 2.17 -9.96
CA TYR A 220 18.27 1.10 -10.06
C TYR A 220 18.12 0.35 -11.39
N ARG A 221 16.90 -0.05 -11.76
CA ARG A 221 16.61 -0.74 -13.02
C ARG A 221 16.94 0.10 -14.25
N LYS A 222 16.73 1.42 -14.19
CA LYS A 222 17.11 2.37 -15.25
C LYS A 222 18.60 2.74 -15.24
N GLY A 223 19.41 2.18 -14.34
CA GLY A 223 20.84 2.51 -14.21
C GLY A 223 21.10 3.94 -13.72
N LYS A 224 20.12 4.57 -13.07
CA LYS A 224 20.18 5.98 -12.63
C LYS A 224 20.73 6.16 -11.21
N ILE A 225 20.74 5.11 -10.38
CA ILE A 225 21.38 5.17 -9.06
C ILE A 225 22.90 5.27 -9.23
N LYS A 226 23.51 6.29 -8.61
CA LYS A 226 24.98 6.47 -8.58
C LYS A 226 25.63 5.87 -7.33
N ASN A 227 24.87 5.69 -6.25
CA ASN A 227 25.40 5.16 -5.00
C ASN A 227 25.71 3.66 -5.14
N LYS A 228 27.00 3.30 -5.11
CA LYS A 228 27.47 1.91 -5.26
C LYS A 228 26.89 0.96 -4.21
N LYS A 229 26.72 1.42 -2.97
CA LYS A 229 26.15 0.58 -1.90
C LYS A 229 24.67 0.28 -2.16
N ALA A 230 23.92 1.26 -2.64
CA ALA A 230 22.51 1.07 -3.00
C ALA A 230 22.35 0.14 -4.22
N ILE A 231 23.22 0.26 -5.22
CA ILE A 231 23.29 -0.69 -6.34
C ILE A 231 23.50 -2.12 -5.83
N GLU A 232 24.48 -2.33 -4.95
CA GLU A 232 24.79 -3.66 -4.42
C GLU A 232 23.66 -4.23 -3.55
N PHE A 233 23.00 -3.36 -2.78
CA PHE A 233 21.81 -3.69 -2.02
C PHE A 233 20.71 -4.26 -2.95
N PHE A 234 20.31 -3.53 -3.99
CA PHE A 234 19.24 -3.98 -4.88
C PHE A 234 19.64 -5.19 -5.74
N LYS A 235 20.91 -5.31 -6.13
CA LYS A 235 21.46 -6.53 -6.76
C LYS A 235 21.25 -7.75 -5.86
N THR A 236 21.59 -7.62 -4.57
CA THR A 236 21.43 -8.69 -3.58
C THR A 236 19.96 -9.08 -3.42
N GLN A 237 19.05 -8.11 -3.29
CA GLN A 237 17.62 -8.39 -3.12
C GLN A 237 17.02 -9.05 -4.37
N THR A 238 17.38 -8.58 -5.57
CA THR A 238 16.95 -9.19 -6.84
C THR A 238 17.44 -10.63 -6.96
N LYS A 239 18.69 -10.90 -6.55
CA LYS A 239 19.25 -12.26 -6.54
C LYS A 239 18.48 -13.19 -5.59
N LYS A 240 18.19 -12.74 -4.36
CA LYS A 240 17.38 -13.49 -3.38
C LYS A 240 16.00 -13.82 -3.95
N TRP A 241 15.35 -12.85 -4.58
CA TRP A 241 14.04 -13.03 -5.20
C TRP A 241 14.07 -14.12 -6.29
N ASN A 242 14.99 -14.03 -7.24
CA ASN A 242 15.08 -15.00 -8.33
C ASN A 242 15.33 -16.43 -7.84
N GLN A 243 16.13 -16.61 -6.77
CA GLN A 243 16.40 -17.92 -6.18
C GLN A 243 15.17 -18.56 -5.51
N ASN A 244 14.27 -17.74 -4.98
CA ASN A 244 13.05 -18.19 -4.33
C ASN A 244 11.91 -18.39 -5.35
N TYR A 245 11.82 -17.51 -6.34
CA TYR A 245 10.81 -17.56 -7.39
C TYR A 245 11.02 -18.72 -8.39
N SER A 246 12.26 -19.16 -8.60
CA SER A 246 12.55 -20.33 -9.45
C SER A 246 12.17 -21.69 -8.81
N LYS A 247 11.73 -21.69 -7.55
CA LYS A 247 11.37 -22.90 -6.79
C LYS A 247 9.85 -23.07 -6.60
N SER A 248 9.06 -22.07 -7.02
CA SER A 248 7.59 -22.01 -6.91
C SER A 248 6.94 -22.17 -8.27
#